data_AF-A0A1H7RVT9-F1
#
_entry.id   AF-A0A1H7RVT9-F1
#
_cell.length_a   1.000
_cell.length_b   1.000
_cell.length_c   1.000
_cell.angle_alpha   90.00
_cell.angle_beta   90.00
_cell.angle_gamma   90.00
#
_symmetry.space_group_name_H-M   'P 1'
#
loop_
_entity.id
_entity.type
_entity.pdbx_description
1 polymer ?
#
loop_
_entity_poly.entity_id
_entity_poly.type
_entity_poly.pdbx_seq_one_letter_code
_entity_poly.pdbx_strand_id
1 'polypeptide(L)'
;MNPLLAMRRIGRADIEIGERLISVEMSYPEFVRRFGDKHSDHPADWDAPGPVELWFFELPWGHKITIERHKSIDWFNIYLESLEIEAVLDFLELRAFETHVEAYMVDLLRARYPVYTKDLGPCRLFRLDDNGNRILMHEYESRRVADYYQRVYEARGHKQLYWVECAEHEH
;
A
#
# COMPACT_ATOMS: atom_id res chain seq x y z
N MET A 1 9.70 14.10 -7.80
CA MET A 1 8.52 14.32 -6.94
C MET A 1 8.49 13.14 -5.98
N ASN A 2 8.56 13.35 -4.67
CA ASN A 2 8.57 12.24 -3.69
C ASN A 2 7.18 11.58 -3.71
N PRO A 3 7.02 10.32 -4.15
CA PRO A 3 5.72 9.66 -4.25
C PRO A 3 4.99 9.58 -2.90
N LEU A 4 5.74 9.57 -1.79
CA LEU A 4 5.19 9.58 -0.44
C LEU A 4 4.36 10.84 -0.13
N LEU A 5 4.57 11.94 -0.85
CA LEU A 5 3.74 13.16 -0.70
C LEU A 5 2.32 12.98 -1.22
N ALA A 6 2.04 11.93 -2.00
CA ALA A 6 0.70 11.61 -2.46
C ALA A 6 -0.12 10.87 -1.38
N MET A 7 0.51 10.43 -0.28
CA MET A 7 -0.20 9.84 0.86
C MET A 7 -0.96 10.91 1.63
N ARG A 8 -2.20 10.60 1.98
CA ARG A 8 -3.02 11.47 2.83
C ARG A 8 -2.93 11.02 4.27
N ARG A 9 -2.51 11.90 5.18
CA ARG A 9 -2.66 11.68 6.62
C ARG A 9 -4.15 11.61 6.99
N ILE A 10 -4.54 10.59 7.74
CA ILE A 10 -5.91 10.37 8.21
C ILE A 10 -5.97 10.25 9.74
N GLY A 11 -7.17 10.34 10.32
CA GLY A 11 -7.39 10.17 11.75
C GLY A 11 -7.52 8.69 12.14
N ARG A 12 -7.27 8.38 13.41
CA ARG A 12 -7.45 7.02 13.95
C ARG A 12 -8.90 6.51 13.81
N ALA A 13 -9.89 7.40 13.88
CA ALA A 13 -11.29 7.04 13.73
C ALA A 13 -11.66 6.64 12.28
N ASP A 14 -10.81 6.98 11.31
CA ASP A 14 -11.07 6.74 9.89
C ASP A 14 -10.47 5.42 9.38
N ILE A 15 -9.80 4.64 10.24
CA ILE A 15 -9.08 3.41 9.86
C ILE A 15 -9.59 2.20 10.65
N GLU A 16 -9.87 1.12 9.94
CA GLU A 16 -10.09 -0.18 10.57
C GLU A 16 -8.69 -0.77 10.85
N ILE A 17 -8.51 -1.39 12.02
CA ILE A 17 -7.21 -2.02 12.29
C ILE A 17 -7.12 -3.25 11.37
N GLY A 18 -6.28 -3.14 10.34
CA GLY A 18 -5.91 -4.25 9.47
C GLY A 18 -5.01 -5.26 10.18
N GLU A 19 -4.45 -6.20 9.41
CA GLU A 19 -3.52 -7.21 9.94
C GLU A 19 -2.07 -6.78 9.74
N ARG A 20 -1.20 -7.16 10.68
CA ARG A 20 0.25 -6.93 10.57
C ARG A 20 0.81 -7.85 9.48
N LEU A 21 1.12 -7.29 8.31
CA LEU A 21 1.58 -8.09 7.16
C LEU A 21 3.01 -7.83 6.74
N ILE A 22 3.53 -6.63 7.02
CA ILE A 22 4.86 -6.23 6.59
C ILE A 22 5.63 -5.75 7.81
N SER A 23 6.85 -6.23 7.98
CA SER A 23 7.83 -5.69 8.91
C SER A 23 9.04 -5.19 8.14
N VAL A 24 9.58 -4.03 8.51
CA VAL A 24 10.71 -3.39 7.83
C VAL A 24 11.75 -2.98 8.85
N GLU A 25 13.00 -3.34 8.62
CA GLU A 25 14.13 -2.82 9.38
C GLU A 25 14.57 -1.48 8.79
N MET A 26 14.52 -0.43 9.61
CA MET A 26 14.85 0.93 9.19
C MET A 26 15.33 1.74 10.40
N SER A 27 16.32 2.62 10.23
CA SER A 27 16.67 3.54 11.32
C SER A 27 15.57 4.56 11.57
N TYR A 28 15.35 4.97 12.83
CA TYR A 28 14.36 6.00 13.15
C TYR A 28 14.53 7.34 12.40
N PRO A 29 15.76 7.89 12.21
CA PRO A 29 15.93 9.09 11.41
C PRO A 29 15.48 8.94 9.96
N GLU A 30 15.76 7.80 9.33
CA GLU A 30 15.30 7.50 7.96
C GLU A 30 13.77 7.36 7.92
N PHE A 31 13.19 6.73 8.94
CA PHE A 31 11.75 6.61 9.07
C PHE A 31 11.05 7.97 9.16
N VAL A 32 11.49 8.85 10.06
CA VAL A 32 10.89 10.19 10.23
C VAL A 32 11.10 11.04 8.98
N ARG A 33 12.23 10.89 8.29
CA ARG A 33 12.47 11.55 6.99
C ARG A 33 11.41 11.15 5.94
N ARG A 34 10.94 9.91 5.99
CA ARG A 34 9.95 9.35 5.05
C ARG A 34 8.51 9.66 5.45
N PHE A 35 8.15 9.45 6.70
CA PHE A 35 6.76 9.46 7.17
C PHE A 35 6.40 10.64 8.08
N GLY A 36 7.39 11.47 8.46
CA GLY A 36 7.20 12.63 9.32
C GLY A 36 6.87 12.27 10.77
N ASP A 37 6.29 13.24 11.47
CA ASP A 37 5.94 13.09 12.89
C ASP A 37 4.81 12.08 13.10
N LYS A 38 4.84 11.39 14.24
CA LYS A 38 3.78 10.47 14.65
C LYS A 38 2.42 11.14 14.72
N HIS A 39 1.38 10.36 14.44
CA HIS A 39 0.01 10.81 14.53
C HIS A 39 -0.57 10.57 15.92
N SER A 40 -0.16 9.48 16.58
CA SER A 40 -0.57 9.13 17.95
C SER A 40 0.51 8.31 18.64
N ASP A 41 0.50 8.31 19.96
CA ASP A 41 1.07 7.23 20.77
C ASP A 41 0.00 6.14 20.97
N HIS A 42 0.42 4.94 21.37
CA HIS A 42 -0.41 3.79 21.71
C HIS A 42 -1.57 4.11 22.69
N PRO A 43 -2.84 3.73 22.42
CA PRO A 43 -3.91 3.74 23.42
C PRO A 43 -3.78 2.52 24.35
N ALA A 44 -4.01 2.66 25.67
CA ALA A 44 -3.65 1.66 26.69
C ALA A 44 -4.31 0.26 26.55
N ASP A 45 -5.19 0.06 25.58
CA ASP A 45 -6.03 -1.13 25.35
C ASP A 45 -5.57 -2.03 24.20
N TRP A 46 -4.53 -1.67 23.45
CA TRP A 46 -3.92 -2.57 22.46
C TRP A 46 -2.93 -3.54 23.15
N ASP A 47 -3.04 -4.84 22.88
CA ASP A 47 -2.20 -5.88 23.51
C ASP A 47 -0.84 -6.00 22.79
N ALA A 48 -0.09 -4.90 22.71
CA ALA A 48 1.25 -4.85 22.12
C ALA A 48 2.32 -4.62 23.21
N PRO A 49 3.48 -5.31 23.15
CA PRO A 49 4.54 -5.16 24.14
C PRO A 49 5.23 -3.79 24.01
N GLY A 50 4.80 -2.85 24.86
CA GLY A 50 5.52 -1.59 25.13
C GLY A 50 4.95 -0.35 24.40
N PRO A 51 5.54 0.83 24.64
CA PRO A 51 5.06 2.07 24.05
C PRO A 51 5.37 2.09 22.54
N VAL A 52 4.32 2.06 21.72
CA VAL A 52 4.44 2.22 20.26
C VAL A 52 4.05 3.62 19.79
N GLU A 53 4.59 4.02 18.66
CA GLU A 53 4.22 5.23 17.92
C GLU A 53 3.45 4.83 16.66
N LEU A 54 2.44 5.61 16.30
CA LEU A 54 1.48 5.25 15.25
C LEU A 54 1.37 6.34 14.19
N TRP A 55 1.29 5.89 12.95
CA TRP A 55 0.95 6.69 11.78
C TRP A 55 -0.22 6.04 11.04
N PHE A 56 -1.07 6.89 10.46
CA PHE A 56 -2.28 6.47 9.73
C PHE A 56 -2.32 7.21 8.41
N PHE A 57 -2.33 6.46 7.32
CA PHE A 57 -2.31 7.01 5.98
C PHE A 57 -3.36 6.37 5.10
N GLU A 58 -3.89 7.14 4.16
CA GLU A 58 -4.56 6.63 2.98
C GLU A 58 -3.61 6.80 1.78
N LEU A 59 -3.34 5.69 1.10
CA LEU A 59 -2.57 5.65 -0.13
C LEU A 59 -3.40 6.23 -1.30
N PRO A 60 -2.76 6.68 -2.38
CA PRO A 60 -3.46 7.38 -3.47
C PRO A 60 -4.58 6.59 -4.16
N TRP A 61 -4.59 5.27 -4.04
CA TRP A 61 -5.65 4.39 -4.54
C TRP A 61 -6.74 4.07 -3.51
N GLY A 62 -6.72 4.72 -2.34
CA GLY A 62 -7.73 4.58 -1.28
C GLY A 62 -7.44 3.50 -0.24
N HIS A 63 -6.26 2.86 -0.27
CA HIS A 63 -5.86 1.88 0.73
C HIS A 63 -5.43 2.57 2.01
N LYS A 64 -6.08 2.24 3.12
CA LYS A 64 -5.64 2.73 4.42
C LYS A 64 -4.62 1.78 5.03
N ILE A 65 -3.56 2.37 5.56
CA ILE A 65 -2.48 1.64 6.22
C ILE A 65 -2.21 2.26 7.60
N THR A 66 -1.93 1.39 8.56
CA THR A 66 -1.35 1.82 9.84
C THR A 66 0.12 1.45 9.83
N ILE A 67 0.98 2.38 10.25
CA ILE A 67 2.39 2.09 10.50
C ILE A 67 2.61 2.20 11.99
N GLU A 68 3.19 1.17 12.56
CA GLU A 68 3.52 1.06 13.96
C GLU A 68 5.04 0.98 14.13
N ARG A 69 5.54 1.71 15.12
CA ARG A 69 6.93 1.62 15.56
C ARG A 69 6.99 1.28 17.03
N HIS A 70 7.75 0.25 17.39
CA HIS A 70 8.15 0.04 18.78
C HIS A 70 9.35 0.93 19.12
N LYS A 71 9.30 1.62 20.27
CA LYS A 71 10.42 2.51 20.69
C LYS A 71 11.71 1.75 21.06
N SER A 72 11.64 0.44 21.26
CA SER A 72 12.74 -0.40 21.73
C SER A 72 13.45 -1.19 20.64
N ILE A 73 12.96 -1.17 19.40
CA ILE A 73 13.53 -1.91 18.26
C ILE A 73 13.50 -1.02 17.00
N ASP A 74 14.47 -1.20 16.11
CA ASP A 74 14.54 -0.47 14.82
C ASP A 74 13.74 -1.19 13.72
N TRP A 75 12.59 -1.72 14.12
CA TRP A 75 11.65 -2.43 13.25
C TRP A 75 10.31 -1.72 13.28
N PHE A 76 9.69 -1.65 12.12
CA PHE A 76 8.40 -1.02 11.91
C PHE A 76 7.45 -2.00 11.28
N ASN A 77 6.20 -1.97 11.71
CA ASN A 77 5.15 -2.83 11.23
C ASN A 77 4.18 -2.03 10.38
N ILE A 78 3.71 -2.61 9.28
CA ILE A 78 2.65 -2.04 8.45
C ILE A 78 1.47 -2.99 8.50
N TYR A 79 0.35 -2.42 8.90
CA TYR A 79 -0.94 -3.08 8.96
C TYR A 79 -1.75 -2.70 7.74
N LEU A 80 -2.27 -3.70 7.04
CA LEU A 80 -2.98 -3.53 5.79
C LEU A 80 -4.42 -4.03 5.93
N GLU A 81 -5.37 -3.31 5.33
CA GLU A 81 -6.77 -3.74 5.21
C GLU A 81 -7.05 -4.63 3.98
N SER A 82 -6.03 -4.88 3.15
CA SER A 82 -6.11 -5.71 1.93
C SER A 82 -4.72 -6.27 1.58
N LEU A 83 -4.68 -7.28 0.69
CA LEU A 83 -3.43 -7.95 0.29
C LEU A 83 -2.73 -7.31 -0.92
N GLU A 84 -2.83 -6.00 -1.13
CA GLU A 84 -2.05 -5.26 -2.13
C GLU A 84 -0.60 -5.02 -1.67
N ILE A 85 0.04 -6.07 -1.17
CA ILE A 85 1.33 -6.03 -0.49
C ILE A 85 2.39 -5.49 -1.44
N GLU A 86 2.45 -6.01 -2.66
CA GLU A 86 3.49 -5.62 -3.62
C GLU A 86 3.34 -4.15 -4.02
N ALA A 87 2.10 -3.70 -4.25
CA ALA A 87 1.82 -2.30 -4.56
C ALA A 87 2.21 -1.36 -3.42
N VAL A 88 1.98 -1.76 -2.16
CA VAL A 88 2.39 -0.99 -0.98
C VAL A 88 3.92 -0.94 -0.89
N LEU A 89 4.62 -2.07 -1.04
CA LEU A 89 6.08 -2.14 -1.00
C LEU A 89 6.72 -1.26 -2.07
N ASP A 90 6.18 -1.28 -3.29
CA ASP A 90 6.68 -0.50 -4.41
C ASP A 90 6.43 1.00 -4.20
N PHE A 91 5.21 1.38 -3.84
CA PHE A 91 4.84 2.78 -3.68
C PHE A 91 5.56 3.44 -2.51
N LEU A 92 5.74 2.70 -1.41
CA LEU A 92 6.50 3.17 -0.25
C LEU A 92 8.01 3.02 -0.42
N GLU A 93 8.48 2.51 -1.56
CA GLU A 93 9.90 2.28 -1.86
C GLU A 93 10.60 1.42 -0.77
N LEU A 94 9.90 0.43 -0.23
CA LEU A 94 10.39 -0.37 0.91
C LEU A 94 11.30 -1.53 0.49
N ARG A 95 11.33 -1.89 -0.81
CA ARG A 95 12.22 -2.93 -1.33
C ARG A 95 13.71 -2.61 -1.20
N ALA A 96 14.06 -1.35 -0.94
CA ALA A 96 15.43 -0.94 -0.65
C ALA A 96 15.90 -1.31 0.77
N PHE A 97 15.01 -1.85 1.61
CA PHE A 97 15.26 -2.19 3.01
C PHE A 97 15.03 -3.68 3.26
N GLU A 98 15.60 -4.18 4.36
CA GLU A 98 15.26 -5.52 4.84
C GLU A 98 13.79 -5.55 5.25
N THR A 99 13.02 -6.33 4.50
CA THR A 99 11.57 -6.38 4.60
C THR A 99 11.13 -7.83 4.75
N HIS A 100 10.25 -8.07 5.72
CA HIS A 100 9.61 -9.36 5.95
C HIS A 100 8.11 -9.24 5.67
N VAL A 101 7.58 -10.16 4.87
CA VAL A 101 6.14 -10.33 4.66
C VAL A 101 5.69 -11.59 5.39
N GLU A 102 4.67 -11.47 6.23
CA GLU A 102 4.13 -12.55 7.07
C GLU A 102 3.36 -13.58 6.23
N ALA A 103 4.07 -14.43 5.50
CA ALA A 103 3.52 -15.34 4.49
C ALA A 103 2.35 -16.21 5.02
N TYR A 104 2.46 -16.74 6.23
CA TYR A 104 1.39 -17.50 6.87
C TYR A 104 0.10 -16.68 7.02
N MET A 105 0.21 -15.42 7.44
CA MET A 105 -0.94 -14.53 7.57
C MET A 105 -1.52 -14.20 6.21
N VAL A 106 -0.69 -13.96 5.19
CA VAL A 106 -1.15 -13.72 3.81
C VAL A 106 -2.00 -14.89 3.31
N ASP A 107 -1.51 -16.12 3.48
CA ASP A 107 -2.23 -17.33 3.06
C ASP A 107 -3.54 -17.50 3.84
N LEU A 108 -3.49 -17.29 5.16
CA LEU A 108 -4.66 -17.36 6.03
C LEU A 108 -5.74 -16.35 5.63
N LEU A 109 -5.35 -15.10 5.40
CA LEU A 109 -6.25 -14.01 5.03
C LEU A 109 -6.86 -14.24 3.66
N ARG A 110 -6.04 -14.64 2.69
CA ARG A 110 -6.49 -14.98 1.34
C ARG A 110 -7.52 -16.11 1.35
N ALA A 111 -7.31 -17.13 2.18
CA ALA A 111 -8.18 -18.30 2.25
C ALA A 111 -9.48 -18.07 3.04
N ARG A 112 -9.46 -17.25 4.09
CA ARG A 112 -10.56 -17.17 5.06
C ARG A 112 -11.31 -15.85 5.08
N TYR A 113 -10.73 -14.77 4.56
CA TYR A 113 -11.28 -13.43 4.73
C TYR A 113 -11.36 -12.70 3.38
N PRO A 114 -12.43 -12.92 2.59
CA PRO A 114 -12.57 -12.33 1.25
C PRO A 114 -12.50 -10.80 1.21
N VAL A 115 -12.76 -10.13 2.34
CA VAL A 115 -12.60 -8.67 2.45
C VAL A 115 -11.17 -8.21 2.11
N TYR A 116 -10.15 -9.03 2.41
CA TYR A 116 -8.75 -8.74 2.13
C TYR A 116 -8.36 -8.91 0.66
N THR A 117 -9.17 -9.64 -0.11
CA THR A 117 -8.92 -9.95 -1.52
C THR A 117 -9.93 -9.30 -2.46
N LYS A 118 -10.91 -8.56 -1.94
CA LYS A 118 -12.03 -7.98 -2.72
C LYS A 118 -11.56 -7.10 -3.89
N ASP A 119 -10.43 -6.41 -3.73
CA ASP A 119 -9.87 -5.50 -4.72
C ASP A 119 -8.76 -6.16 -5.56
N LEU A 120 -8.47 -7.44 -5.31
CA LEU A 120 -7.45 -8.20 -6.03
C LEU A 120 -8.03 -8.85 -7.29
N GLY A 121 -7.22 -8.85 -8.34
CA GLY A 121 -7.50 -9.45 -9.63
C GLY A 121 -6.43 -9.03 -10.63
N PRO A 122 -5.99 -9.92 -11.54
CA PRO A 122 -4.96 -9.58 -12.49
C PRO A 122 -5.50 -8.49 -13.44
N CYS A 123 -4.83 -7.34 -13.40
CA CYS A 123 -5.17 -6.15 -14.18
C CYS A 123 -3.98 -5.73 -15.01
N ARG A 124 -4.23 -5.20 -16.21
CA ARG A 124 -3.22 -4.75 -17.16
C ARG A 124 -3.52 -3.34 -17.57
N LEU A 125 -2.52 -2.48 -17.44
CA LEU A 125 -2.60 -1.11 -17.92
C LEU A 125 -2.02 -1.04 -19.33
N PHE A 126 -2.82 -0.51 -20.25
CA PHE A 126 -2.41 -0.29 -21.63
C PHE A 126 -2.32 1.19 -21.96
N ARG A 127 -1.54 1.47 -23.00
CA ARG A 127 -1.47 2.78 -23.66
C ARG A 127 -1.66 2.60 -25.16
N LEU A 128 -2.39 3.52 -25.78
CA LEU A 128 -2.45 3.65 -27.24
C LEU A 128 -1.32 4.58 -27.69
N ASP A 129 -0.43 4.10 -28.55
CA ASP A 129 0.58 4.96 -29.16
C ASP A 129 0.00 5.77 -30.34
N ASP A 130 0.81 6.68 -30.90
CA ASP A 130 0.38 7.57 -31.98
C ASP A 130 0.10 6.82 -33.32
N ASN A 131 0.52 5.55 -33.42
CA ASN A 131 0.26 4.69 -34.57
C ASN A 131 -0.97 3.78 -34.36
N GLY A 132 -1.66 3.90 -33.22
CA GLY A 132 -2.80 3.06 -32.85
C GLY A 132 -2.41 1.68 -32.30
N ASN A 133 -1.13 1.45 -31.96
CA ASN A 133 -0.71 0.22 -31.33
C ASN A 133 -1.08 0.22 -29.85
N ARG A 134 -1.56 -0.94 -29.38
CA ARG A 134 -1.77 -1.21 -27.96
C ARG A 134 -0.47 -1.65 -27.33
N ILE A 135 0.03 -0.86 -26.39
CA ILE A 135 1.26 -1.13 -25.65
C ILE A 135 0.90 -1.50 -24.21
N LEU A 136 1.30 -2.69 -23.77
CA LEU A 136 1.22 -3.08 -22.36
C LEU A 136 2.24 -2.24 -21.57
N MET A 137 1.76 -1.47 -20.60
CA MET A 137 2.60 -0.61 -19.76
C MET A 137 3.05 -1.35 -18.51
N HIS A 138 2.10 -1.99 -17.81
CA HIS A 138 2.36 -2.69 -16.54
C HIS A 138 1.23 -3.68 -16.22
N GLU A 139 1.55 -4.70 -15.44
CA GLU A 139 0.57 -5.62 -14.84
C GLU A 139 0.43 -5.35 -13.33
N TYR A 140 -0.79 -5.38 -12.82
CA TYR A 140 -1.10 -5.11 -11.42
C TYR A 140 -1.95 -6.24 -10.87
N GLU A 141 -1.81 -6.51 -9.57
CA GLU A 141 -2.63 -7.48 -8.86
C GLU A 141 -3.96 -6.90 -8.35
N SER A 142 -4.21 -5.61 -8.59
CA SER A 142 -5.40 -4.92 -8.12
C SER A 142 -5.91 -3.90 -9.12
N ARG A 143 -7.24 -3.86 -9.24
CA ARG A 143 -7.95 -2.86 -10.06
C ARG A 143 -7.69 -1.43 -9.57
N ARG A 144 -7.82 -1.18 -8.27
CA ARG A 144 -7.69 0.19 -7.74
C ARG A 144 -6.27 0.74 -7.88
N VAL A 145 -5.26 -0.12 -7.75
CA VAL A 145 -3.86 0.23 -8.03
C VAL A 145 -3.67 0.56 -9.51
N ALA A 146 -4.18 -0.29 -10.40
CA ALA A 146 -4.10 -0.08 -11.84
C ALA A 146 -4.77 1.25 -12.26
N ASP A 147 -5.97 1.53 -11.75
CA ASP A 147 -6.71 2.77 -12.00
C ASP A 147 -5.97 4.01 -11.45
N TYR A 148 -5.28 3.89 -10.31
CA TYR A 148 -4.41 4.96 -9.82
C TYR A 148 -3.26 5.23 -10.79
N TYR A 149 -2.54 4.21 -11.23
CA TYR A 149 -1.44 4.41 -12.16
C TYR A 149 -1.91 4.90 -13.52
N GLN A 150 -3.07 4.47 -14.02
CA GLN A 150 -3.70 5.05 -15.20
C GLN A 150 -3.81 6.58 -15.07
N ARG A 151 -4.40 7.07 -13.97
CA ARG A 151 -4.53 8.51 -13.69
C ARG A 151 -3.19 9.22 -13.57
N VAL A 152 -2.18 8.57 -12.97
CA VAL A 152 -0.81 9.11 -12.89
C VAL A 152 -0.21 9.29 -14.29
N TYR A 153 -0.42 8.36 -15.21
CA TYR A 153 0.08 8.48 -16.58
C TYR A 153 -0.67 9.56 -17.37
N GLU A 154 -2.00 9.60 -17.25
CA GLU A 154 -2.84 10.64 -17.89
C GLU A 154 -2.46 12.06 -17.43
N ALA A 155 -2.14 12.21 -16.15
CA ALA A 155 -1.73 13.49 -15.57
C ALA A 155 -0.38 14.02 -16.11
N ARG A 156 0.45 13.20 -16.77
CA ARG A 156 1.74 13.62 -17.34
C ARG A 156 1.59 14.48 -18.60
N GLY A 157 0.37 14.71 -19.09
CA GLY A 157 0.08 15.73 -20.10
C GLY A 157 0.39 15.31 -21.54
N HIS A 158 0.65 14.03 -21.78
CA HIS A 158 0.70 13.48 -23.13
C HIS A 158 -0.74 13.15 -23.57
N LYS A 159 -1.13 13.54 -24.78
CA LYS A 159 -2.45 13.21 -25.39
C LYS A 159 -2.53 11.73 -25.78
N GLN A 160 -2.26 10.85 -24.82
CA GLN A 160 -2.24 9.40 -25.00
C GLN A 160 -3.43 8.81 -24.25
N LEU A 161 -4.08 7.83 -24.87
CA LEU A 161 -5.17 7.10 -24.25
C LEU A 161 -4.59 5.98 -23.39
N TYR A 162 -5.03 5.90 -22.14
CA TYR A 162 -4.69 4.83 -21.21
C TYR A 162 -5.97 4.12 -20.77
N TRP A 163 -5.91 2.82 -20.55
CA TRP A 163 -7.03 2.06 -20.01
C TRP A 163 -6.57 0.80 -19.28
N VAL A 164 -7.40 0.36 -18.34
CA VAL A 164 -7.18 -0.86 -17.55
C VAL A 164 -8.12 -1.95 -18.04
N GLU A 165 -7.56 -3.15 -18.23
CA GLU A 165 -8.33 -4.38 -18.41
C GLU A 165 -8.01 -5.33 -17.26
N CYS A 166 -9.02 -5.88 -16.61
CA CYS A 166 -8.84 -6.91 -15.59
C CYS A 166 -9.48 -8.21 -16.06
N ALA A 167 -8.93 -9.35 -15.64
CA ALA A 167 -9.66 -10.60 -15.81
C ALA A 167 -10.98 -10.51 -15.05
N GLU A 168 -12.07 -10.90 -15.70
CA GLU A 168 -13.35 -11.05 -15.00
C GLU A 168 -13.16 -12.12 -13.93
N HIS A 169 -13.61 -11.84 -12.70
CA HIS A 169 -13.81 -12.89 -11.71
C HIS A 169 -14.94 -13.76 -12.24
N GLU A 170 -14.61 -14.93 -12.80
CA GLU A 170 -15.60 -16.00 -12.97
C GLU A 170 -16.14 -16.32 -11.57
N HIS A 171 -17.36 -15.85 -11.30
CA HIS A 171 -18.09 -16.08 -10.06
C HIS A 171 -18.52 -17.54 -9.92
#